data_AF-A0A158R3W6-F1
#
_entry.id   AF-A0A158R3W6-F1
#
_cell.length_a   1.000
_cell.length_b   1.000
_cell.length_c   1.000
_cell.angle_alpha   90.00
_cell.angle_beta   90.00
_cell.angle_gamma   90.00
#
_symmetry.space_group_name_H-M   'P 1'
#
loop_
_entity.id
_entity.type
_entity.pdbx_description
1 polymer ?
#
loop_
_entity_poly.entity_id
_entity_poly.type
_entity_poly.pdbx_seq_one_letter_code
_entity_poly.pdbx_strand_id
1 'polypeptide(L)'
;MLSIIKNFIENLDEFRHDISSKFSNLWITNSFLAVDVFFVLGGAVNSYGWFNKIQKLDVKPSWRSVGYWLRFYLHRALRVWPVYAHTLFMYSYFNRLHHHEVLPTDNPISQCSKYWWHNLLFINSLTGAACAPHTWYMSAEFIFYLLSPTFLLALLKSTVYALTLVVTVIALSAACTVHSMITYNLSPTLLHWSKPPIFNASPLQHFLEIYIKPQYRIGPYLIGILLGYFLSLNTRPKLFDSKRIRYTANFIATICACYSFFGLYPIVQGFNWPLYYLIFGALHRTIFGLSVAWLIYACHSGLYPALNAFFSNRLFFILAGLSYSVQF
;
A
#
# COMPACT_ATOMS: atom_id res chain seq x y z
N MET A 1 -2.57 6.41 -19.11
CA MET A 1 -2.04 7.79 -19.01
C MET A 1 -1.15 8.11 -20.21
N LEU A 2 -0.03 7.41 -20.44
CA LEU A 2 0.84 7.65 -21.60
C LEU A 2 0.15 7.51 -22.97
N SER A 3 -0.76 6.55 -23.17
CA SER A 3 -1.47 6.44 -24.46
C SER A 3 -2.47 7.58 -24.73
N ILE A 4 -2.97 8.21 -23.67
CA ILE A 4 -3.89 9.36 -23.78
C ILE A 4 -3.10 10.61 -24.15
N ILE A 5 -1.90 10.76 -23.58
CA ILE A 5 -1.04 11.94 -23.76
C ILE A 5 -0.20 11.84 -25.05
N LYS A 6 0.02 10.63 -25.60
CA LYS A 6 0.79 10.40 -26.83
C LYS A 6 0.28 11.22 -28.02
N ASN A 7 -1.03 11.49 -28.08
CA ASN A 7 -1.63 12.29 -29.15
C ASN A 7 -1.44 13.81 -28.96
N PHE A 8 -0.94 14.25 -27.81
CA PHE A 8 -0.77 15.65 -27.43
C PHE A 8 0.70 16.07 -27.20
N ILE A 9 1.67 15.17 -27.43
CA ILE A 9 3.10 15.43 -27.22
C ILE A 9 3.87 15.12 -28.51
N GLU A 10 4.62 16.10 -29.01
CA GLU A 10 5.45 15.98 -30.21
C GLU A 10 6.62 15.00 -30.03
N ASN A 11 7.27 15.00 -28.85
CA ASN A 11 8.39 14.11 -28.54
C ASN A 11 8.21 13.37 -27.21
N LEU A 12 7.75 12.12 -27.30
CA LEU A 12 7.43 11.30 -26.13
C LEU A 12 8.67 10.93 -25.31
N ASP A 13 9.83 10.80 -25.96
CA ASP A 13 11.07 10.37 -25.30
C ASP A 13 11.73 11.52 -24.53
N GLU A 14 11.68 12.74 -25.07
CA GLU A 14 12.09 13.94 -24.36
C GLU A 14 11.22 14.18 -23.12
N PHE A 15 9.90 14.05 -23.25
CA PHE A 15 8.97 14.17 -22.12
C PHE A 15 9.23 13.11 -21.02
N ARG A 16 9.52 11.87 -21.41
CA ARG A 16 9.89 10.79 -20.48
C ARG A 16 11.20 11.10 -19.76
N HIS A 17 12.19 11.59 -20.50
CA HIS A 17 13.47 11.99 -19.94
C HIS A 17 13.29 13.14 -18.93
N ASP A 18 12.48 14.14 -19.26
CA ASP A 18 12.23 15.29 -18.38
C ASP A 18 11.48 14.96 -17.09
N ILE A 19 10.50 14.05 -17.16
CA ILE A 19 9.77 13.57 -15.98
C ILE A 19 10.67 12.72 -15.09
N SER A 20 11.53 11.89 -15.66
CA SER A 20 12.35 10.97 -14.88
C SER A 20 13.62 11.61 -14.33
N SER A 21 14.31 12.45 -15.10
CA SER A 21 15.65 12.97 -14.76
C SER A 21 15.65 14.08 -13.70
N LYS A 22 14.59 14.88 -13.60
CA LYS A 22 14.56 16.04 -12.69
C LYS A 22 14.23 15.61 -11.26
N PHE A 23 15.04 16.05 -10.29
CA PHE A 23 14.81 15.78 -8.86
C PHE A 23 13.41 16.24 -8.39
N SER A 24 12.95 17.38 -8.90
CA SER A 24 11.61 17.93 -8.59
C SER A 24 10.46 17.04 -9.03
N ASN A 25 10.68 16.11 -9.97
CA ASN A 25 9.64 15.26 -10.56
C ASN A 25 9.59 13.86 -9.91
N LEU A 26 10.46 13.58 -8.94
CA LEU A 26 10.53 12.28 -8.27
C LEU A 26 9.25 11.91 -7.50
N TRP A 27 8.48 12.89 -7.04
CA TRP A 27 7.17 12.63 -6.43
C TRP A 27 6.16 12.05 -7.42
N ILE A 28 6.28 12.38 -8.72
CA ILE A 28 5.48 11.79 -9.80
C ILE A 28 6.00 10.38 -10.12
N THR A 29 7.32 10.26 -10.28
CA THR A 29 7.97 8.99 -10.64
C THR A 29 7.80 7.92 -9.57
N ASN A 30 7.74 8.31 -8.29
CA ASN A 30 7.52 7.42 -7.16
C ASN A 30 6.11 7.52 -6.55
N SER A 31 5.12 7.95 -7.34
CA SER A 31 3.73 8.14 -6.90
C SER A 31 3.06 6.85 -6.37
N PHE A 32 3.61 5.67 -6.67
CA PHE A 32 3.09 4.40 -6.19
C PHE A 32 3.19 4.17 -4.69
N LEU A 33 3.98 4.98 -3.97
CA LEU A 33 3.97 5.01 -2.51
C LEU A 33 2.61 5.44 -1.95
N ALA A 34 1.79 6.17 -2.72
CA ALA A 34 0.44 6.55 -2.30
C ALA A 34 -0.41 5.32 -1.93
N VAL A 35 -0.17 4.17 -2.59
CA VAL A 35 -0.88 2.92 -2.29
C VAL A 35 -0.58 2.41 -0.89
N ASP A 36 0.65 2.63 -0.41
CA ASP A 36 1.10 2.18 0.90
C ASP A 36 0.42 2.98 2.04
N VAL A 37 -0.05 4.21 1.77
CA VAL A 37 -0.93 4.97 2.70
C VAL A 37 -2.23 4.22 2.95
N PHE A 38 -2.87 3.70 1.90
CA PHE A 38 -4.11 2.95 2.04
C PHE A 38 -3.90 1.64 2.81
N PHE A 39 -2.77 0.96 2.65
CA PHE A 39 -2.43 -0.20 3.47
C PHE A 39 -2.27 0.14 4.95
N VAL A 40 -1.59 1.25 5.29
CA VAL A 40 -1.48 1.73 6.69
C VAL A 40 -2.87 2.02 7.25
N LEU A 41 -3.72 2.75 6.51
CA LEU A 41 -5.08 3.07 6.93
C LEU A 41 -5.94 1.81 7.10
N GLY A 42 -5.90 0.88 6.14
CA GLY A 42 -6.66 -0.37 6.18
C GLY A 42 -6.28 -1.25 7.38
N GLY A 43 -4.99 -1.35 7.70
CA GLY A 43 -4.50 -2.03 8.90
C GLY A 43 -4.92 -1.31 10.20
N ALA A 44 -4.81 0.01 10.22
CA ALA A 44 -5.14 0.83 11.38
C ALA A 44 -6.62 0.81 11.72
N VAL A 45 -7.50 1.01 10.73
CA VAL A 45 -8.96 0.96 10.92
C VAL A 45 -9.41 -0.43 11.35
N ASN A 46 -8.85 -1.49 10.74
CA ASN A 46 -9.14 -2.86 11.12
C ASN A 46 -8.79 -3.13 12.59
N SER A 47 -7.55 -2.84 12.98
CA SER A 47 -7.06 -3.07 14.34
C SER A 47 -7.79 -2.20 15.36
N TYR A 48 -7.91 -0.90 15.11
CA TYR A 48 -8.62 0.03 15.99
C TYR A 48 -10.08 -0.37 16.21
N GLY A 49 -10.81 -0.66 15.13
CA GLY A 49 -12.21 -1.09 15.19
C GLY A 49 -12.38 -2.43 15.91
N TRP A 50 -11.47 -3.38 15.68
CA TRP A 50 -11.50 -4.68 16.34
C TRP A 50 -11.23 -4.57 17.84
N PHE A 51 -10.22 -3.81 18.26
CA PHE A 51 -9.89 -3.60 19.67
C PHE A 51 -11.00 -2.82 20.42
N ASN A 52 -11.60 -1.82 19.80
CA ASN A 52 -12.75 -1.13 20.41
C ASN A 52 -13.99 -2.02 20.55
N LYS A 53 -14.17 -3.00 19.65
CA LYS A 53 -15.26 -3.97 19.71
C LYS A 53 -14.99 -5.05 20.77
N ILE A 54 -13.78 -5.60 20.82
CA ILE A 54 -13.43 -6.69 21.74
C ILE A 54 -13.37 -6.24 23.21
N GLN A 55 -13.05 -4.96 23.47
CA GLN A 55 -13.13 -4.38 24.82
C GLN A 55 -14.54 -4.44 25.41
N LYS A 56 -15.58 -4.52 24.57
CA LYS A 56 -17.00 -4.60 24.98
C LYS A 56 -17.54 -6.04 25.07
N LEU A 57 -16.73 -7.05 24.74
CA LEU A 57 -17.14 -8.45 24.76
C LEU A 57 -16.66 -9.13 26.04
N ASP A 58 -17.57 -9.80 26.75
CA ASP A 58 -17.23 -10.59 27.94
C ASP A 58 -16.32 -11.78 27.60
N VAL A 59 -16.61 -12.45 26.48
CA VAL A 59 -15.82 -13.58 25.97
C VAL A 59 -14.97 -13.12 24.80
N LYS A 60 -13.65 -13.12 25.01
CA LYS A 60 -12.68 -12.77 23.97
C LYS A 60 -12.54 -13.92 22.96
N PRO A 61 -12.63 -13.67 21.65
CA PRO A 61 -12.40 -14.69 20.62
C PRO A 61 -10.99 -15.27 20.71
N SER A 62 -10.91 -16.57 20.44
CA SER A 62 -9.66 -17.31 20.28
C SER A 62 -9.54 -17.80 18.83
N TRP A 63 -8.41 -18.43 18.50
CA TRP A 63 -8.22 -19.13 17.22
C TRP A 63 -9.30 -20.17 16.94
N ARG A 64 -9.83 -20.81 17.98
CA ARG A 64 -10.86 -21.85 17.88
C ARG A 64 -12.26 -21.30 17.59
N SER A 65 -12.46 -19.98 17.66
CA SER A 65 -13.76 -19.33 17.45
C SER A 65 -14.08 -19.19 15.94
N VAL A 66 -14.18 -20.31 15.22
CA VAL A 66 -14.37 -20.34 13.75
C VAL A 66 -15.57 -19.51 13.31
N GLY A 67 -16.71 -19.63 14.00
CA GLY A 67 -17.92 -18.84 13.68
C GLY A 67 -17.73 -17.33 13.81
N TYR A 68 -16.90 -16.87 14.74
CA TYR A 68 -16.56 -15.45 14.89
C TYR A 68 -15.73 -14.96 13.69
N TRP A 69 -14.68 -15.71 13.32
CA TRP A 69 -13.82 -15.36 12.21
C TRP A 69 -14.54 -15.44 10.86
N LEU A 70 -15.42 -16.41 10.66
CA LEU A 70 -16.28 -16.47 9.47
C LEU A 70 -17.17 -15.23 9.36
N ARG A 71 -17.84 -14.81 10.45
CA ARG A 71 -18.64 -13.58 10.45
C ARG A 71 -17.78 -12.33 10.21
N PHE A 72 -16.58 -12.29 10.77
CA PHE A 72 -15.61 -11.21 10.56
C PHE A 72 -15.26 -11.06 9.07
N TYR A 73 -14.93 -12.15 8.38
CA TYR A 73 -14.62 -12.14 6.95
C TYR A 73 -15.84 -11.88 6.07
N LEU A 74 -16.96 -12.55 6.33
CA LEU A 74 -18.18 -12.39 5.55
C LEU A 74 -18.72 -10.97 5.63
N HIS A 75 -18.72 -10.35 6.81
CA HIS A 75 -19.18 -8.97 6.96
C HIS A 75 -18.35 -7.99 6.11
N ARG A 76 -17.03 -8.18 6.04
CA ARG A 76 -16.18 -7.35 5.18
C ARG A 76 -16.40 -7.65 3.69
N ALA A 77 -16.46 -8.92 3.31
CA ALA A 77 -16.68 -9.32 1.91
C ALA A 77 -18.02 -8.81 1.36
N LEU A 78 -19.11 -8.99 2.12
CA LEU A 78 -20.46 -8.51 1.73
C LEU A 78 -20.54 -6.99 1.64
N ARG A 79 -19.73 -6.27 2.41
CA ARG A 79 -19.64 -4.81 2.31
C ARG A 79 -18.95 -4.38 1.01
N VAL A 80 -17.81 -4.97 0.67
CA VAL A 80 -16.95 -4.52 -0.46
C VAL A 80 -17.40 -5.08 -1.81
N TRP A 81 -17.99 -6.28 -1.84
CA TRP A 81 -18.36 -6.96 -3.08
C TRP A 81 -19.29 -6.16 -4.01
N PRO A 82 -20.37 -5.50 -3.54
CA PRO A 82 -21.30 -4.81 -4.41
C PRO A 82 -20.65 -3.70 -5.24
N VAL A 83 -19.87 -2.83 -4.58
CA VAL A 83 -19.17 -1.71 -5.21
C VAL A 83 -18.07 -2.21 -6.14
N TYR A 84 -17.33 -3.22 -5.70
CA TYR A 84 -16.25 -3.79 -6.49
C TYR A 84 -16.76 -4.51 -7.75
N ALA A 85 -17.83 -5.29 -7.64
CA ALA A 85 -18.50 -5.93 -8.77
C ALA A 85 -19.06 -4.89 -9.76
N HIS A 86 -19.68 -3.83 -9.25
CA HIS A 86 -20.16 -2.72 -10.08
C HIS A 86 -19.00 -2.04 -10.84
N THR A 87 -17.88 -1.78 -10.17
CA THR A 87 -16.70 -1.15 -10.78
C THR A 87 -16.10 -2.01 -11.89
N LEU A 88 -15.99 -3.33 -11.67
CA LEU A 88 -15.53 -4.28 -12.68
C LEU A 88 -16.48 -4.34 -13.88
N PHE A 89 -17.79 -4.32 -13.63
CA PHE A 89 -18.80 -4.28 -14.68
C PHE A 89 -18.68 -3.01 -15.52
N MET A 90 -18.62 -1.83 -14.88
CA MET A 90 -18.48 -0.55 -15.57
C MET A 90 -17.16 -0.49 -16.36
N TYR A 91 -16.05 -0.93 -15.77
CA TYR A 91 -14.76 -1.00 -16.47
C TYR A 91 -14.85 -1.89 -17.72
N SER A 92 -15.47 -3.08 -17.61
CA SER A 92 -15.65 -3.99 -18.73
C SER A 92 -16.60 -3.44 -19.80
N TYR A 93 -17.62 -2.67 -19.39
CA TYR A 93 -18.57 -2.02 -20.29
C TYR A 93 -17.91 -0.89 -21.10
N PHE A 94 -17.19 0.03 -20.43
CA PHE A 94 -16.50 1.13 -21.11
C PHE A 94 -15.41 0.65 -22.07
N ASN A 95 -14.65 -0.39 -21.70
CA ASN A 95 -13.65 -0.96 -22.61
C ASN A 95 -14.27 -1.63 -23.84
N ARG A 96 -15.52 -2.13 -23.75
CA ARG A 96 -16.24 -2.62 -24.94
C ARG A 96 -16.73 -1.51 -25.85
N LEU A 97 -17.12 -0.36 -25.28
CA LEU A 97 -17.58 0.80 -26.06
C LEU A 97 -16.43 1.52 -26.78
N HIS A 98 -15.26 1.57 -26.14
CA HIS A 98 -14.07 2.19 -26.72
C HIS A 98 -13.10 1.11 -27.17
N HIS A 99 -13.15 0.76 -28.46
CA HIS A 99 -12.07 0.01 -29.10
C HIS A 99 -10.80 0.88 -29.09
N HIS A 100 -10.02 0.77 -28.03
CA HIS A 100 -8.66 1.28 -28.03
C HIS A 100 -7.76 0.23 -28.70
N GLU A 101 -6.88 0.67 -29.60
CA GLU A 101 -5.69 -0.08 -30.02
C GLU A 101 -4.74 -0.19 -28.82
N VAL A 102 -5.13 -0.98 -27.82
CA VAL A 102 -4.23 -1.42 -26.76
C VAL A 102 -3.41 -2.57 -27.37
N LEU A 103 -2.10 -2.60 -27.12
CA LEU A 103 -1.18 -3.61 -27.67
C LEU A 103 -1.79 -5.04 -27.59
N PRO A 104 -1.52 -5.92 -28.56
CA PRO A 104 -2.22 -7.20 -28.71
C PRO A 104 -2.13 -8.17 -27.52
N THR A 105 -1.17 -7.99 -26.60
CA THR A 105 -1.04 -8.75 -25.35
C THR A 105 -1.84 -8.18 -24.16
N ASP A 106 -2.36 -6.97 -24.31
CA ASP A 106 -2.97 -6.14 -23.27
C ASP A 106 -4.47 -5.89 -23.53
N ASN A 107 -5.18 -6.75 -24.26
CA ASN A 107 -6.61 -6.52 -24.47
C ASN A 107 -7.37 -6.73 -23.14
N PRO A 108 -7.80 -5.65 -22.44
CA PRO A 108 -8.38 -5.77 -21.10
C PRO A 108 -9.70 -6.55 -21.16
N ILE A 109 -10.35 -6.58 -22.32
CA ILE A 109 -11.62 -7.27 -22.56
C ILE A 109 -11.43 -8.79 -22.50
N SER A 110 -10.38 -9.35 -23.12
CA SER A 110 -10.15 -10.80 -23.15
C SER A 110 -9.64 -11.31 -21.80
N GLN A 111 -8.75 -10.55 -21.15
CA GLN A 111 -8.26 -10.81 -19.80
C GLN A 111 -9.40 -10.83 -18.78
N CYS A 112 -10.26 -9.80 -18.80
CA CYS A 112 -11.35 -9.70 -17.84
C CYS A 112 -12.43 -10.76 -18.06
N SER A 113 -12.80 -11.06 -19.31
CA SER A 113 -13.79 -12.11 -19.61
C SER A 113 -13.35 -13.50 -19.13
N LYS A 114 -12.05 -13.78 -19.09
CA LYS A 114 -11.50 -15.06 -18.62
C LYS A 114 -11.30 -15.10 -17.11
N TYR A 115 -10.89 -13.98 -16.51
CA TYR A 115 -10.44 -13.92 -15.11
C TYR A 115 -11.30 -13.04 -14.20
N TRP A 116 -12.53 -12.70 -14.58
CA TRP A 116 -13.47 -11.94 -13.74
C TRP A 116 -13.64 -12.55 -12.34
N TRP A 117 -13.69 -13.88 -12.26
CA TRP A 117 -13.86 -14.62 -11.00
C TRP A 117 -12.64 -14.51 -10.08
N HIS A 118 -11.41 -14.41 -10.62
CA HIS A 118 -10.22 -14.17 -9.80
C HIS A 118 -10.26 -12.81 -9.10
N ASN A 119 -10.84 -11.82 -9.78
CA ASN A 119 -10.99 -10.49 -9.24
C ASN A 119 -12.05 -10.52 -8.14
N LEU A 120 -13.23 -11.11 -8.38
CA LEU A 120 -14.30 -11.25 -7.37
C LEU A 120 -13.87 -12.04 -6.13
N LEU A 121 -13.03 -13.07 -6.28
CA LEU A 121 -12.48 -13.82 -5.16
C LEU A 121 -11.27 -13.14 -4.49
N PHE A 122 -10.86 -11.95 -4.93
CA PHE A 122 -9.70 -11.23 -4.40
C PHE A 122 -8.38 -12.01 -4.47
N ILE A 123 -8.16 -12.80 -5.54
CA ILE A 123 -6.93 -13.58 -5.76
C ILE A 123 -6.13 -13.15 -6.99
N ASN A 124 -6.57 -12.11 -7.70
CA ASN A 124 -5.92 -11.58 -8.90
C ASN A 124 -4.49 -11.08 -8.64
N SER A 125 -4.17 -10.61 -7.43
CA SER A 125 -2.79 -10.25 -7.06
C SER A 125 -1.84 -11.46 -7.01
N LEU A 126 -2.35 -12.66 -6.73
CA LEU A 126 -1.57 -13.90 -6.66
C LEU A 126 -1.36 -14.49 -8.06
N THR A 127 -2.41 -14.52 -8.88
CA THR A 127 -2.36 -15.14 -10.21
C THR A 127 -1.81 -14.22 -11.30
N GLY A 128 -1.67 -12.92 -11.02
CA GLY A 128 -1.26 -11.93 -12.03
C GLY A 128 -2.37 -11.58 -13.04
N ALA A 129 -3.59 -12.09 -12.83
CA ALA A 129 -4.71 -11.96 -13.73
C ALA A 129 -5.69 -10.84 -13.28
N ALA A 130 -5.20 -9.60 -13.27
CA ALA A 130 -6.00 -8.43 -12.92
C ALA A 130 -6.88 -7.99 -14.10
N CYS A 131 -8.19 -7.80 -13.88
CA CYS A 131 -9.09 -7.29 -14.90
C CYS A 131 -8.81 -5.80 -15.18
N ALA A 132 -8.49 -5.01 -14.14
CA ALA A 132 -8.10 -3.62 -14.28
C ALA A 132 -6.80 -3.32 -13.50
N PRO A 133 -5.94 -2.38 -13.94
CA PRO A 133 -4.64 -2.14 -13.31
C PRO A 133 -4.66 -1.72 -11.84
N HIS A 134 -5.79 -1.27 -11.30
CA HIS A 134 -5.94 -0.87 -9.90
C HIS A 134 -6.52 -1.98 -9.00
N THR A 135 -7.08 -3.05 -9.59
CA THR A 135 -7.80 -4.10 -8.85
C THR A 135 -6.91 -5.00 -7.99
N TRP A 136 -5.61 -5.08 -8.30
CA TRP A 136 -4.66 -5.89 -7.52
C TRP A 136 -4.56 -5.40 -6.07
N TYR A 137 -4.71 -4.08 -5.83
CA TYR A 137 -4.61 -3.49 -4.51
C TYR A 137 -5.73 -4.02 -3.59
N MET A 138 -6.97 -4.07 -4.09
CA MET A 138 -8.12 -4.58 -3.33
C MET A 138 -7.92 -6.05 -2.93
N SER A 139 -7.33 -6.83 -3.83
CA SER A 139 -6.96 -8.21 -3.53
C SER A 139 -5.85 -8.32 -2.49
N ALA A 140 -4.79 -7.53 -2.63
CA ALA A 140 -3.70 -7.51 -1.65
C ALA A 140 -4.23 -7.11 -0.25
N GLU A 141 -5.08 -6.09 -0.16
CA GLU A 141 -5.68 -5.67 1.10
C GLU A 141 -6.57 -6.75 1.72
N PHE A 142 -7.37 -7.46 0.92
CA PHE A 142 -8.19 -8.56 1.41
C PHE A 142 -7.33 -9.72 1.92
N ILE A 143 -6.24 -10.06 1.24
CA ILE A 143 -5.27 -11.07 1.70
C ILE A 143 -4.64 -10.64 3.04
N PHE A 144 -4.25 -9.38 3.18
CA PHE A 144 -3.74 -8.86 4.45
C PHE A 144 -4.79 -8.92 5.55
N TYR A 145 -6.05 -8.66 5.22
CA TYR A 145 -7.17 -8.79 6.16
C TYR A 145 -7.40 -10.24 6.61
N LEU A 146 -7.26 -11.22 5.72
CA LEU A 146 -7.30 -12.65 6.06
C LEU A 146 -6.17 -13.04 7.02
N LEU A 147 -4.98 -12.44 6.86
CA LEU A 147 -3.85 -12.67 7.76
C LEU A 147 -3.99 -11.90 9.08
N SER A 148 -4.77 -10.81 9.12
CA SER A 148 -4.86 -9.91 10.27
C SER A 148 -5.16 -10.56 11.62
N PRO A 149 -5.98 -11.63 11.75
CA PRO A 149 -6.24 -12.26 13.05
C PRO A 149 -4.99 -12.80 13.73
N THR A 150 -3.96 -13.19 12.96
CA THR A 150 -2.67 -13.62 13.52
C THR A 150 -2.06 -12.54 14.39
N PHE A 151 -1.97 -11.33 13.86
CA PHE A 151 -1.38 -10.18 14.51
C PHE A 151 -2.30 -9.60 15.59
N LEU A 152 -3.62 -9.58 15.36
CA LEU A 152 -4.60 -9.09 16.33
C LEU A 152 -4.64 -9.96 17.60
N LEU A 153 -4.65 -11.29 17.45
CA LEU A 153 -4.61 -12.21 18.58
C LEU A 153 -3.24 -12.19 19.28
N ALA A 154 -2.14 -12.02 18.53
CA ALA A 154 -0.82 -11.83 19.11
C ALA A 154 -0.78 -10.57 20.01
N LEU A 155 -1.33 -9.45 19.54
CA LEU A 155 -1.43 -8.19 20.29
C LEU A 155 -2.33 -8.33 21.52
N LEU A 156 -3.43 -9.07 21.41
CA LEU A 156 -4.32 -9.35 22.54
C LEU A 156 -3.61 -10.14 23.65
N LYS A 157 -2.67 -11.03 23.28
CA LYS A 157 -1.90 -11.85 24.23
C LYS A 157 -0.74 -11.07 24.85
N SER A 158 0.09 -10.42 24.04
CA SER A 158 1.25 -9.65 24.51
C SER A 158 1.77 -8.73 23.42
N THR A 159 1.95 -7.45 23.76
CA THR A 159 2.54 -6.45 22.86
C THR A 159 3.95 -6.85 22.41
N VAL A 160 4.78 -7.42 23.30
CA VAL A 160 6.17 -7.81 22.95
C VAL A 160 6.17 -8.94 21.93
N TYR A 161 5.35 -9.98 22.16
CA TYR A 161 5.23 -11.10 21.22
C TYR A 161 4.74 -10.64 19.84
N ALA A 162 3.74 -9.76 19.82
CA ALA A 162 3.22 -9.20 18.57
C ALA A 162 4.25 -8.35 17.82
N LEU A 163 5.01 -7.51 18.54
CA LEU A 163 6.08 -6.70 17.94
C LEU A 163 7.16 -7.58 17.33
N THR A 164 7.60 -8.62 18.03
CA THR A 164 8.54 -9.60 17.47
C THR A 164 7.99 -10.24 16.21
N LEU A 165 6.74 -10.73 16.24
CA LEU A 165 6.09 -11.34 15.07
C LEU A 165 6.01 -10.37 13.88
N VAL A 166 5.59 -9.12 14.10
CA VAL A 166 5.50 -8.11 13.04
C VAL A 166 6.89 -7.81 12.45
N VAL A 167 7.89 -7.57 13.30
CA VAL A 167 9.27 -7.30 12.84
C VAL A 167 9.82 -8.48 12.04
N THR A 168 9.60 -9.72 12.49
CA THR A 168 10.01 -10.92 11.76
C THR A 168 9.34 -11.02 10.39
N VAL A 169 8.03 -10.79 10.29
CA VAL A 169 7.32 -10.85 9.00
C VAL A 169 7.77 -9.74 8.05
N ILE A 170 8.00 -8.53 8.56
CA ILE A 170 8.55 -7.41 7.78
C ILE A 170 9.96 -7.75 7.27
N ALA A 171 10.81 -8.32 8.11
CA ALA A 171 12.17 -8.72 7.73
C ALA A 171 12.16 -9.84 6.69
N LEU A 172 11.28 -10.84 6.82
CA LEU A 172 11.09 -11.89 5.82
C LEU A 172 10.58 -11.33 4.49
N SER A 173 9.59 -10.43 4.53
CA SER A 173 9.09 -9.72 3.35
C SER A 173 10.21 -8.96 2.63
N ALA A 174 11.03 -8.21 3.38
CA ALA A 174 12.18 -7.49 2.86
C ALA A 174 13.23 -8.44 2.23
N ALA A 175 13.54 -9.56 2.89
CA ALA A 175 14.45 -10.57 2.37
C ALA A 175 13.93 -11.22 1.06
N CYS A 176 12.63 -11.54 0.99
CA CYS A 176 12.00 -12.03 -0.23
C CYS A 176 12.06 -11.00 -1.36
N THR A 177 11.88 -9.71 -1.06
CA THR A 177 12.02 -8.62 -2.05
C THR A 177 13.45 -8.58 -2.61
N VAL A 178 14.46 -8.57 -1.73
CA VAL A 178 15.88 -8.58 -2.13
C VAL A 178 16.19 -9.80 -2.99
N HIS A 179 15.75 -10.99 -2.57
CA HIS A 179 15.95 -12.22 -3.34
C HIS A 179 15.37 -12.11 -4.74
N SER A 180 14.12 -11.65 -4.86
CA SER A 180 13.43 -11.50 -6.15
C SER A 180 14.10 -10.45 -7.04
N MET A 181 14.62 -9.37 -6.44
CA MET A 181 15.37 -8.34 -7.17
C MET A 181 16.65 -8.88 -7.77
N ILE A 182 17.40 -9.72 -7.04
CA ILE A 182 18.63 -10.33 -7.51
C ILE A 182 18.32 -11.37 -8.61
N THR A 183 17.37 -12.29 -8.35
CA THR A 183 17.05 -13.40 -9.27
C THR A 183 16.56 -12.92 -10.63
N TYR A 184 15.73 -11.87 -10.65
CA TYR A 184 15.11 -11.37 -11.89
C TYR A 184 15.73 -10.08 -12.42
N ASN A 185 16.81 -9.59 -11.80
CA ASN A 185 17.42 -8.28 -12.09
C ASN A 185 16.37 -7.15 -12.19
N LEU A 186 15.57 -7.01 -11.13
CA LEU A 186 14.45 -6.06 -11.04
C LEU A 186 14.87 -4.76 -10.37
N SER A 187 14.28 -3.66 -10.83
CA SER A 187 14.43 -2.36 -10.18
C SER A 187 13.80 -2.32 -8.78
N PRO A 188 14.28 -1.45 -7.86
CA PRO A 188 13.73 -1.33 -6.50
C PRO A 188 12.25 -0.96 -6.42
N THR A 189 11.76 -0.24 -7.42
CA THR A 189 10.35 0.14 -7.58
C THR A 189 9.96 0.06 -9.05
N LEU A 190 8.66 0.18 -9.33
CA LEU A 190 8.15 0.16 -10.69
C LEU A 190 8.46 1.50 -11.37
N LEU A 191 9.39 1.47 -12.34
CA LEU A 191 9.80 2.65 -13.09
C LEU A 191 9.07 2.68 -14.45
N HIS A 192 8.06 3.54 -14.58
CA HIS A 192 7.31 3.68 -15.85
C HIS A 192 7.95 4.64 -16.86
N TRP A 193 8.73 5.60 -16.37
CA TRP A 193 9.19 6.73 -17.18
C TRP A 193 10.67 6.63 -17.59
N SER A 194 11.45 5.80 -16.89
CA SER A 194 12.86 5.56 -17.17
C SER A 194 13.21 4.12 -16.83
N LYS A 195 14.01 3.48 -17.69
CA LYS A 195 14.59 2.17 -17.42
C LYS A 195 16.11 2.33 -17.47
N PRO A 196 16.80 2.41 -16.31
CA PRO A 196 18.24 2.41 -16.29
C PRO A 196 18.77 1.14 -16.97
N PRO A 197 19.86 1.22 -17.76
CA PRO A 197 20.39 0.08 -18.52
C PRO A 197 20.89 -1.07 -17.63
N ILE A 198 21.05 -0.82 -16.33
CA ILE A 198 21.47 -1.78 -15.31
C ILE A 198 20.40 -2.87 -15.09
N PHE A 199 19.12 -2.54 -15.30
CA PHE A 199 18.00 -3.47 -15.09
C PHE A 199 17.52 -4.08 -16.41
N ASN A 200 17.47 -5.41 -16.48
CA ASN A 200 17.07 -6.11 -17.70
C ASN A 200 15.56 -6.33 -17.80
N ALA A 201 14.87 -6.44 -16.67
CA ALA A 201 13.44 -6.75 -16.63
C ALA A 201 12.57 -5.67 -17.30
N SER A 202 11.45 -6.09 -17.88
CA SER A 202 10.45 -5.15 -18.40
C SER A 202 9.61 -4.57 -17.26
N PRO A 203 9.01 -3.37 -17.41
CA PRO A 203 8.07 -2.84 -16.42
C PRO A 203 6.89 -3.78 -16.16
N LEU A 204 6.45 -4.55 -17.17
CA LEU A 204 5.40 -5.56 -17.02
C LEU A 204 5.86 -6.73 -16.15
N GLN A 205 7.08 -7.23 -16.36
CA GLN A 205 7.65 -8.29 -15.53
C GLN A 205 7.79 -7.82 -14.08
N HIS A 206 8.27 -6.59 -13.85
CA HIS A 206 8.31 -6.01 -12.50
C HIS A 206 6.92 -5.93 -11.87
N PHE A 207 5.95 -5.49 -12.65
CA PHE A 207 4.57 -5.39 -12.21
C PHE A 207 4.04 -6.73 -11.70
N LEU A 208 4.24 -7.80 -12.48
CA LEU A 208 3.74 -9.13 -12.19
C LEU A 208 4.52 -9.87 -11.10
N GLU A 209 5.85 -9.72 -11.06
CA GLU A 209 6.72 -10.50 -10.15
C GLU A 209 6.85 -9.88 -8.76
N ILE A 210 6.86 -8.55 -8.62
CA ILE A 210 7.04 -7.89 -7.32
C ILE A 210 5.89 -6.93 -7.01
N TYR A 211 5.51 -6.07 -7.96
CA TYR A 211 4.69 -4.91 -7.63
C TYR A 211 3.30 -5.27 -7.11
N ILE A 212 2.59 -6.21 -7.76
CA ILE A 212 1.23 -6.60 -7.37
C ILE A 212 1.19 -7.65 -6.26
N LYS A 213 2.31 -8.32 -6.00
CA LYS A 213 2.37 -9.50 -5.14
C LYS A 213 2.31 -9.08 -3.66
N PRO A 214 1.36 -9.61 -2.88
CA PRO A 214 1.10 -9.15 -1.51
C PRO A 214 2.29 -9.39 -0.57
N GLN A 215 3.07 -10.46 -0.76
CA GLN A 215 4.17 -10.82 0.12
C GLN A 215 5.27 -9.77 0.22
N TYR A 216 5.46 -8.91 -0.79
CA TYR A 216 6.47 -7.84 -0.78
C TYR A 216 5.93 -6.50 -0.25
N ARG A 217 4.63 -6.44 0.09
CA ARG A 217 3.94 -5.20 0.49
C ARG A 217 3.21 -5.26 1.83
N ILE A 218 3.38 -6.35 2.58
CA ILE A 218 2.68 -6.52 3.86
C ILE A 218 3.15 -5.52 4.94
N GLY A 219 4.36 -4.96 4.82
CA GLY A 219 4.97 -4.11 5.85
C GLY A 219 4.12 -2.91 6.29
N PRO A 220 3.74 -1.99 5.36
CA PRO A 220 2.86 -0.87 5.68
C PRO A 220 1.55 -1.28 6.37
N TYR A 221 0.95 -2.40 5.97
CA TYR A 221 -0.28 -2.90 6.59
C TYR A 221 -0.07 -3.33 8.05
N LEU A 222 1.03 -4.03 8.36
CA LEU A 222 1.34 -4.44 9.73
C LEU A 222 1.67 -3.25 10.63
N ILE A 223 2.34 -2.23 10.10
CA ILE A 223 2.53 -0.95 10.78
C ILE A 223 1.16 -0.33 11.10
N GLY A 224 0.23 -0.37 10.15
CA GLY A 224 -1.16 0.01 10.35
C GLY A 224 -1.81 -0.76 11.51
N ILE A 225 -1.67 -2.09 11.58
CA ILE A 225 -2.22 -2.89 12.69
C ILE A 225 -1.67 -2.42 14.04
N LEU A 226 -0.36 -2.20 14.15
CA LEU A 226 0.27 -1.71 15.38
C LEU A 226 -0.27 -0.32 15.75
N LEU A 227 -0.36 0.58 14.78
CA LEU A 227 -0.93 1.91 14.96
C LEU A 227 -2.36 1.82 15.53
N GLY A 228 -3.24 1.04 14.89
CA GLY A 228 -4.63 0.90 15.33
C GLY A 228 -4.77 0.38 16.76
N TYR A 229 -3.88 -0.53 17.17
CA TYR A 229 -3.81 -1.01 18.55
C TYR A 229 -3.44 0.11 19.52
N PHE A 230 -2.35 0.84 19.25
CA PHE A 230 -1.92 1.95 20.12
C PHE A 230 -2.96 3.07 20.19
N LEU A 231 -3.68 3.35 19.10
CA LEU A 231 -4.79 4.28 19.08
C LEU A 231 -5.95 3.79 19.97
N SER A 232 -6.27 2.49 19.96
CA SER A 232 -7.37 1.91 20.74
C SER A 232 -7.14 1.95 22.26
N LEU A 233 -5.90 2.11 22.70
CA LEU A 233 -5.58 2.27 24.12
C LEU A 233 -6.04 3.63 24.66
N ASN A 234 -6.27 4.62 23.79
CA ASN A 234 -6.65 5.99 24.16
C ASN A 234 -5.73 6.66 25.20
N THR A 235 -4.52 6.14 25.39
CA THR A 235 -3.53 6.64 26.34
C THR A 235 -2.29 7.13 25.60
N ARG A 236 -1.87 8.38 25.87
CA ARG A 236 -0.59 8.90 25.40
C ARG A 236 0.54 8.40 26.32
N PRO A 237 1.63 7.81 25.77
CA PRO A 237 2.85 7.57 26.53
C PRO A 237 3.44 8.87 27.07
N LYS A 238 3.77 8.91 28.36
CA LYS A 238 4.41 10.06 29.03
C LYS A 238 5.68 10.54 28.33
N LEU A 239 6.35 9.65 27.59
CA LEU A 239 7.51 9.97 26.75
C LEU A 239 7.25 11.14 25.80
N PHE A 240 6.03 11.23 25.24
CA PHE A 240 5.67 12.28 24.30
C PHE A 240 5.19 13.57 24.98
N ASP A 241 5.26 13.70 26.30
CA ASP A 241 5.00 14.96 27.00
C ASP A 241 6.17 15.95 26.78
N SER A 242 7.38 15.43 26.59
CA SER A 242 8.57 16.22 26.30
C SER A 242 8.52 16.81 24.90
N LYS A 243 8.57 18.16 24.81
CA LYS A 243 8.61 18.86 23.51
C LYS A 243 9.76 18.39 22.63
N ARG A 244 10.94 18.16 23.22
CA ARG A 244 12.15 17.71 22.50
C ARG A 244 11.88 16.38 21.79
N ILE A 245 11.34 15.39 22.51
CA ILE A 245 11.08 14.06 21.95
C ILE A 245 10.08 14.12 20.80
N ARG A 246 9.01 14.92 20.94
CA ARG A 246 8.03 15.11 19.86
C ARG A 246 8.66 15.69 18.60
N TYR A 247 9.44 16.77 18.73
CA TYR A 247 10.11 17.38 17.58
C TYR A 247 11.14 16.45 16.94
N THR A 248 11.90 15.71 17.74
CA THR A 248 12.85 14.70 17.24
C THR A 248 12.12 13.60 16.48
N ALA A 249 11.04 13.03 17.03
CA ALA A 249 10.27 11.98 16.36
C ALA A 249 9.64 12.47 15.04
N ASN A 250 9.12 13.70 15.02
CA ASN A 250 8.58 14.31 13.80
C ASN A 250 9.65 14.61 12.75
N PHE A 251 10.83 15.07 13.17
CA PHE A 251 11.95 15.28 12.27
C PHE A 251 12.42 13.96 11.64
N ILE A 252 12.55 12.90 12.45
CA ILE A 252 12.88 11.55 11.97
C ILE A 252 11.82 11.05 10.97
N ALA A 253 10.54 11.16 11.32
CA ALA A 253 9.46 10.74 10.42
C ALA A 253 9.46 11.50 9.09
N THR A 254 9.78 12.80 9.13
CA THR A 254 9.90 13.65 7.93
C THR A 254 11.09 13.20 7.07
N ILE A 255 12.25 12.93 7.66
CA ILE A 255 13.41 12.37 6.96
C ILE A 255 13.07 11.02 6.32
N CYS A 256 12.38 10.14 7.06
CA CYS A 256 11.93 8.84 6.54
C CYS A 256 11.00 8.99 5.33
N ALA A 257 10.05 9.93 5.37
CA ALA A 257 9.18 10.23 4.24
C ALA A 257 9.99 10.76 3.04
N CYS A 258 10.87 11.75 3.27
CA CYS A 258 11.72 12.32 2.22
C CYS A 258 12.64 11.26 1.60
N TYR A 259 13.27 10.41 2.41
CA TYR A 259 14.09 9.30 1.93
C TYR A 259 13.27 8.36 1.04
N SER A 260 12.05 8.02 1.45
CA SER A 260 11.21 7.09 0.69
C SER A 260 10.84 7.64 -0.69
N PHE A 261 10.54 8.95 -0.79
CA PHE A 261 10.24 9.61 -2.07
C PHE A 261 11.49 9.88 -2.92
N PHE A 262 12.46 10.60 -2.36
CA PHE A 262 13.60 11.16 -3.07
C PHE A 262 14.82 10.23 -3.13
N GLY A 263 14.87 9.18 -2.31
CA GLY A 263 15.91 8.14 -2.39
C GLY A 263 15.87 7.35 -3.71
N LEU A 264 14.84 7.54 -4.52
CA LEU A 264 14.81 7.02 -5.88
C LEU A 264 15.81 7.73 -6.82
N TYR A 265 16.30 8.92 -6.47
CA TYR A 265 17.12 9.75 -7.36
C TYR A 265 18.37 9.04 -7.91
N PRO A 266 19.26 8.41 -7.09
CA PRO A 266 20.46 7.76 -7.60
C PRO A 266 20.14 6.57 -8.53
N ILE A 267 18.96 5.97 -8.39
CA ILE A 267 18.49 4.88 -9.26
C ILE A 267 18.13 5.41 -10.64
N VAL A 268 17.38 6.52 -10.68
CA VAL A 268 16.91 7.10 -11.96
C VAL A 268 18.04 7.77 -12.73
N GLN A 269 19.04 8.32 -12.03
CA GLN A 269 20.28 8.85 -12.63
C GLN A 269 21.23 7.74 -13.13
N GLY A 270 20.93 6.46 -12.88
CA GLY A 270 21.76 5.35 -13.34
C GLY A 270 23.10 5.21 -12.62
N PHE A 271 23.18 5.60 -11.34
CA PHE A 271 24.38 5.36 -10.54
C PHE A 271 24.64 3.85 -10.41
N ASN A 272 25.84 3.39 -10.07
CA ASN A 272 26.10 1.96 -9.92
C ASN A 272 26.26 1.57 -8.45
N TRP A 273 25.16 1.66 -7.67
CA TRP A 273 25.15 1.35 -6.23
C TRP A 273 24.24 0.15 -5.92
N PRO A 274 24.66 -1.08 -6.25
CA PRO A 274 23.80 -2.26 -6.14
C PRO A 274 23.30 -2.50 -4.71
N LEU A 275 24.16 -2.31 -3.69
CA LEU A 275 23.76 -2.46 -2.29
C LEU A 275 22.68 -1.45 -1.88
N TYR A 276 22.82 -0.18 -2.32
CA TYR A 276 21.83 0.85 -2.06
C TYR A 276 20.47 0.49 -2.69
N TYR A 277 20.47 -0.07 -3.90
CA TYR A 277 19.25 -0.45 -4.62
C TYR A 277 18.49 -1.55 -3.90
N LEU A 278 19.19 -2.57 -3.42
CA LEU A 278 18.61 -3.66 -2.65
C LEU A 278 18.02 -3.15 -1.33
N ILE A 279 18.77 -2.32 -0.58
CA ILE A 279 18.31 -1.75 0.69
C ILE A 279 17.10 -0.84 0.48
N PHE A 280 17.16 0.05 -0.52
CA PHE A 280 16.07 0.94 -0.85
C PHE A 280 14.83 0.14 -1.24
N GLY A 281 14.94 -0.80 -2.17
CA GLY A 281 13.82 -1.64 -2.64
C GLY A 281 13.15 -2.41 -1.51
N ALA A 282 13.92 -2.94 -0.58
CA ALA A 282 13.43 -3.71 0.55
C ALA A 282 12.72 -2.86 1.63
N LEU A 283 13.19 -1.63 1.88
CA LEU A 283 12.80 -0.88 3.07
C LEU A 283 11.96 0.38 2.80
N HIS A 284 12.08 1.02 1.63
CA HIS A 284 11.47 2.34 1.39
C HIS A 284 9.96 2.38 1.66
N ARG A 285 9.21 1.33 1.26
CA ARG A 285 7.75 1.24 1.50
C ARG A 285 7.42 1.16 2.99
N THR A 286 8.16 0.33 3.72
CA THR A 286 7.96 0.13 5.16
C THR A 286 8.34 1.39 5.94
N ILE A 287 9.44 2.04 5.57
CA ILE A 287 9.87 3.32 6.14
C ILE A 287 8.83 4.42 5.88
N PHE A 288 8.26 4.45 4.68
CA PHE A 288 7.14 5.34 4.35
C PHE A 288 5.89 5.03 5.18
N GLY A 289 5.54 3.75 5.35
CA GLY A 289 4.43 3.35 6.21
C GLY A 289 4.60 3.81 7.66
N LEU A 290 5.84 3.76 8.20
CA LEU A 290 6.16 4.26 9.55
C LEU A 290 5.99 5.77 9.67
N SER A 291 6.42 6.55 8.68
CA SER A 291 6.27 8.01 8.72
C SER A 291 4.80 8.43 8.65
N VAL A 292 4.00 7.76 7.82
CA VAL A 292 2.55 7.95 7.75
C VAL A 292 1.89 7.56 9.08
N ALA A 293 2.27 6.42 9.66
CA ALA A 293 1.70 5.98 10.93
C ALA A 293 2.02 6.94 12.08
N TRP A 294 3.25 7.48 12.13
CA TRP A 294 3.62 8.53 13.07
C TRP A 294 2.76 9.78 12.89
N LEU A 295 2.54 10.24 11.65
CA LEU A 295 1.71 11.40 11.37
C LEU A 295 0.28 11.20 11.88
N ILE A 296 -0.33 10.05 11.60
CA ILE A 296 -1.69 9.71 12.07
C ILE A 296 -1.73 9.70 13.60
N TYR A 297 -0.78 9.02 14.24
CA TYR A 297 -0.68 8.95 15.70
C TYR A 297 -0.54 10.34 16.33
N ALA A 298 0.34 11.18 15.78
CA ALA A 298 0.62 12.50 16.31
C ALA A 298 -0.58 13.46 16.18
N CYS A 299 -1.38 13.32 15.11
CA CYS A 299 -2.64 14.04 14.96
C CYS A 299 -3.68 13.56 15.98
N HIS A 300 -3.87 12.24 16.13
CA HIS A 300 -4.85 11.66 17.05
C HIS A 300 -4.53 11.95 18.53
N SER A 301 -3.26 11.87 18.94
CA SER A 301 -2.83 12.15 20.32
C SER A 301 -2.76 13.64 20.68
N GLY A 302 -3.17 14.54 19.76
CA GLY A 302 -3.18 15.99 19.99
C GLY A 302 -1.79 16.61 20.09
N LEU A 303 -0.74 15.98 19.53
CA LEU A 303 0.63 16.52 19.56
C LEU A 303 0.77 17.72 18.63
N TYR A 304 0.02 17.72 17.52
CA TYR A 304 0.01 18.78 16.51
C TYR A 304 -1.41 19.23 16.16
N PRO A 305 -2.05 20.07 16.99
CA PRO A 305 -3.44 20.50 16.78
C PRO A 305 -3.69 21.20 15.44
N ALA A 306 -2.73 22.01 14.96
CA ALA A 306 -2.85 22.71 13.68
C ALA A 306 -2.89 21.74 12.48
N LEU A 307 -2.02 20.73 12.48
CA LEU A 307 -2.03 19.68 11.45
C LEU A 307 -3.31 18.86 11.52
N ASN A 308 -3.76 18.50 12.72
CA ASN A 308 -5.02 17.80 12.89
C ASN A 308 -6.22 18.60 12.37
N ALA A 309 -6.26 19.91 12.62
CA ALA A 309 -7.31 20.81 12.11
C ALA A 309 -7.30 20.89 10.57
N PHE A 310 -6.12 20.90 9.95
CA PHE A 310 -5.98 20.87 8.49
C PHE A 310 -6.54 19.56 7.89
N PHE A 311 -6.10 18.40 8.39
CA PHE A 311 -6.54 17.11 7.86
C PHE A 311 -7.99 16.76 8.22
N SER A 312 -8.52 17.31 9.31
CA SER A 312 -9.91 17.13 9.73
C SER A 312 -10.87 18.13 9.08
N ASN A 313 -10.40 18.91 8.09
CA ASN A 313 -11.26 19.85 7.36
C ASN A 313 -12.38 19.11 6.61
N ARG A 314 -13.58 19.69 6.60
CA ARG A 314 -14.78 19.17 5.94
C ARG A 314 -14.56 18.83 4.46
N LEU A 315 -13.69 19.57 3.77
CA LEU A 315 -13.34 19.24 2.38
C LEU A 315 -12.73 17.84 2.25
N PHE A 316 -11.76 17.52 3.11
CA PHE A 316 -11.14 16.19 3.10
C PHE A 316 -12.12 15.10 3.54
N PHE A 317 -13.07 15.40 4.42
CA PHE A 317 -14.13 14.46 4.77
C PHE A 317 -15.02 14.10 3.56
N ILE A 318 -15.39 15.08 2.74
CA ILE A 318 -16.17 14.85 1.51
C ILE A 318 -15.37 14.03 0.50
N LEU A 319 -14.11 14.41 0.26
CA LEU A 319 -13.21 13.68 -0.65
C LEU A 319 -12.91 12.26 -0.18
N ALA A 320 -12.75 12.08 1.14
CA ALA A 320 -12.60 10.77 1.74
C ALA A 320 -13.86 9.94 1.55
N GLY A 321 -15.06 10.51 1.72
CA GLY A 321 -16.33 9.84 1.47
C GLY A 321 -16.47 9.33 0.03
N LEU A 322 -16.06 10.14 -0.96
CA LEU A 322 -16.04 9.74 -2.38
C LEU A 322 -15.01 8.66 -2.69
N SER A 323 -13.83 8.75 -2.06
CA SER A 323 -12.80 7.71 -2.19
C SER A 323 -13.24 6.42 -1.51
N TYR A 324 -13.93 6.54 -0.37
CA TYR A 324 -14.53 5.43 0.37
C TYR A 324 -15.65 4.78 -0.42
N SER A 325 -16.52 5.50 -1.13
CA SER A 325 -17.55 4.88 -1.97
C SER A 325 -17.00 4.19 -3.22
N VAL A 326 -15.75 4.47 -3.60
CA VAL A 326 -15.00 3.71 -4.64
C VAL A 326 -14.21 2.55 -4.03
N GLN A 327 -13.87 2.60 -2.73
CA GLN A 327 -13.12 1.57 -2.00
C GLN A 327 -13.98 0.65 -1.10
N PHE A 328 -15.26 0.96 -0.86
CA PHE A 328 -16.14 0.27 0.10
C PHE A 328 -17.57 0.16 -0.39
#